data_AF-A0A1C5ZAA5-F1
#
_entry.id   AF-A0A1C5ZAA5-F1
#
_cell.length_a   1.000
_cell.length_b   1.000
_cell.length_c   1.000
_cell.angle_alpha   90.00
_cell.angle_beta   90.00
_cell.angle_gamma   90.00
#
_symmetry.space_group_name_H-M   'P 1'
#
loop_
_entity.id
_entity.type
_entity.pdbx_description
1 polymer ?
#
loop_
_entity_poly.entity_id
_entity_poly.type
_entity_poly.pdbx_seq_one_letter_code
_entity_poly.pdbx_strand_id
1 'polypeptide(L)'
;MHIERNYSASITVEASVVLSVVLLSMAAFIRYAYTVHDMVTGSMILEETLERARNNVDEKKNTDSFEQEGSLMGNPRLYLGTYEIHLKVGALTAEGDASAGDWSLHMERADIHPETFLRQQDALRKIKDRIDD
;
A
#
# COMPACT_ATOMS: atom_id res chain seq x y z
N MET A 1 -37.75 25.02 54.28
CA MET A 1 -38.30 23.81 53.64
C MET A 1 -37.82 23.82 52.19
N HIS A 2 -36.70 23.16 51.92
CA HIS A 2 -36.15 23.07 50.56
C HIS A 2 -36.86 21.92 49.84
N ILE A 3 -37.58 22.25 48.77
CA ILE A 3 -38.21 21.24 47.90
C ILE A 3 -37.17 20.86 46.87
N GLU A 4 -36.53 19.70 47.04
CA GLU A 4 -35.70 19.12 46.00
C GLU A 4 -36.61 18.58 44.89
N ARG A 5 -36.58 19.24 43.74
CA ARG A 5 -37.28 18.80 42.53
C ARG A 5 -36.37 17.83 41.78
N ASN A 6 -36.57 16.54 42.01
CA ASN A 6 -35.97 15.49 41.18
C ASN A 6 -36.72 15.45 39.84
N TYR A 7 -36.16 16.10 38.82
CA TYR A 7 -36.65 15.97 37.46
C TYR A 7 -36.23 14.59 36.93
N SER A 8 -37.22 13.70 36.75
CA SER A 8 -37.03 12.47 36.00
C SER A 8 -36.65 12.87 34.57
N ALA A 9 -35.41 12.58 34.15
CA ALA A 9 -35.00 12.80 32.77
C ALA A 9 -36.01 12.08 31.86
N SER A 10 -36.58 12.80 30.89
CA SER A 10 -37.55 12.22 29.97
C SER A 10 -36.83 11.17 29.12
N ILE A 11 -37.41 9.98 28.96
CA ILE A 11 -36.89 8.84 28.17
C ILE A 11 -36.34 9.30 26.80
N THR A 12 -36.92 10.35 26.22
CA THR A 12 -36.49 10.95 24.95
C THR A 12 -35.09 11.59 25.01
N VAL A 13 -34.71 12.20 26.14
CA VAL A 13 -33.39 12.83 26.32
C VAL A 13 -32.31 11.77 26.50
N GLU A 14 -32.59 10.71 27.24
CA GLU A 14 -31.66 9.59 27.40
C GLU A 14 -31.47 8.85 26.06
N ALA A 15 -32.57 8.62 25.33
CA ALA A 15 -32.52 8.01 24.00
C ALA A 15 -31.72 8.85 22.98
N SER A 16 -31.80 10.18 23.03
CA SER A 16 -31.06 11.04 22.09
C SER A 16 -29.54 11.03 22.36
N VAL A 17 -29.13 10.95 23.63
CA VAL A 17 -27.71 10.78 24.00
C VAL A 17 -27.19 9.43 23.52
N VAL A 18 -27.95 8.34 23.77
CA VAL A 18 -27.58 6.99 23.28
C VAL A 18 -27.47 6.97 21.76
N LEU A 19 -28.45 7.54 21.05
CA LEU A 19 -28.43 7.61 19.60
C LEU A 19 -27.23 8.40 19.07
N SER A 20 -26.86 9.50 19.74
CA SER A 20 -25.69 10.31 19.36
C SER A 20 -24.39 9.51 19.48
N VAL A 21 -24.22 8.73 20.55
CA VAL A 21 -23.07 7.84 20.73
C VAL A 21 -23.03 6.76 19.65
N VAL A 22 -24.18 6.16 19.32
CA VAL A 22 -24.28 5.14 18.26
C VAL A 22 -23.89 5.73 16.91
N LEU A 23 -24.41 6.89 16.53
CA LEU A 23 -24.07 7.54 15.26
C LEU A 23 -22.59 7.91 15.18
N LEU A 24 -22.01 8.43 16.26
CA LEU A 24 -20.57 8.73 16.33
C LEU A 24 -19.72 7.46 16.20
N SER A 25 -20.11 6.37 16.86
CA SER A 25 -19.41 5.09 16.74
C SER A 25 -19.47 4.54 15.31
N MET A 26 -20.62 4.63 14.64
CA MET A 26 -20.79 4.18 13.27
C MET A 26 -19.96 5.03 12.29
N ALA A 27 -19.91 6.35 12.49
CA ALA A 27 -19.05 7.23 11.71
C ALA A 27 -17.56 6.89 11.89
N ALA A 28 -17.13 6.55 13.12
CA ALA A 28 -15.77 6.10 13.39
C ALA A 28 -15.46 4.77 12.68
N PHE A 29 -16.38 3.80 12.72
CA PHE A 29 -16.22 2.52 12.01
C PHE A 29 -16.12 2.69 10.50
N ILE A 30 -16.95 3.54 9.90
CA ILE A 30 -16.91 3.80 8.45
C ILE A 30 -15.54 4.39 8.08
N ARG A 31 -15.06 5.39 8.82
CA ARG A 31 -13.71 5.95 8.58
C ARG A 31 -12.63 4.88 8.68
N TYR A 32 -12.67 4.07 9.74
CA TYR A 32 -11.69 3.00 9.94
C TYR A 32 -11.71 1.98 8.79
N ALA A 33 -12.89 1.60 8.30
CA ALA A 33 -13.02 0.68 7.18
C ALA A 33 -12.37 1.23 5.90
N TYR A 34 -12.57 2.52 5.59
CA TYR A 34 -11.91 3.17 4.46
C TYR A 34 -10.39 3.26 4.65
N THR A 35 -9.92 3.58 5.85
CA THR A 35 -8.47 3.59 6.15
C THR A 35 -7.83 2.22 5.92
N VAL A 36 -8.48 1.14 6.38
CA VAL A 36 -7.97 -0.23 6.18
C VAL A 36 -8.01 -0.63 4.70
N HIS A 37 -9.11 -0.33 4.00
CA HIS A 37 -9.23 -0.59 2.56
C HIS A 37 -8.08 0.04 1.78
N ASP A 38 -7.80 1.32 2.06
CA ASP A 38 -6.79 2.07 1.35
C ASP A 38 -5.38 1.61 1.69
N MET A 39 -5.11 1.25 2.95
CA MET A 39 -3.85 0.66 3.37
C MET A 39 -3.57 -0.64 2.61
N VAL A 40 -4.55 -1.53 2.52
CA VAL A 40 -4.42 -2.81 1.80
C VAL A 40 -4.24 -2.58 0.30
N THR A 41 -5.07 -1.71 -0.28
CA THR A 41 -5.05 -1.41 -1.72
C THR A 41 -3.75 -0.70 -2.12
N GLY A 42 -3.30 0.29 -1.35
CA GLY A 42 -2.03 0.98 -1.57
C GLY A 42 -0.85 0.04 -1.46
N SER A 43 -0.81 -0.81 -0.43
CA SER A 43 0.25 -1.83 -0.29
C SER A 43 0.33 -2.76 -1.50
N MET A 44 -0.83 -3.21 -2.00
CA MET A 44 -0.92 -4.09 -3.17
C MET A 44 -0.43 -3.38 -4.45
N ILE A 45 -0.79 -2.11 -4.65
CA ILE A 45 -0.31 -1.33 -5.80
C ILE A 45 1.21 -1.13 -5.71
N LEU A 46 1.75 -0.84 -4.52
CA LEU A 46 3.20 -0.74 -4.32
C LEU A 46 3.90 -2.06 -4.66
N GLU A 47 3.38 -3.18 -4.18
CA GLU A 47 3.98 -4.50 -4.46
C GLU A 47 3.93 -4.84 -5.95
N GLU A 48 2.81 -4.61 -6.62
CA GLU A 48 2.66 -4.86 -8.05
C GLU A 48 3.59 -3.95 -8.88
N THR A 49 3.69 -2.66 -8.54
CA THR A 49 4.54 -1.70 -9.25
C THR A 49 6.02 -2.01 -9.05
N LEU A 50 6.42 -2.38 -7.83
CA LEU A 50 7.78 -2.85 -7.52
C LEU A 50 8.12 -4.14 -8.28
N GLU A 51 7.18 -5.08 -8.37
CA GLU A 51 7.37 -6.33 -9.11
C GLU A 51 7.46 -6.11 -10.62
N ARG A 52 6.63 -5.23 -11.19
CA ARG A 52 6.69 -4.85 -12.60
C ARG A 52 7.99 -4.11 -12.94
N ALA A 53 8.44 -3.19 -12.08
CA ALA A 53 9.72 -2.50 -12.24
C ALA A 53 10.90 -3.47 -12.16
N ARG A 54 10.84 -4.47 -11.27
CA ARG A 54 11.85 -5.52 -11.11
C ARG A 54 11.91 -6.47 -12.31
N ASN A 55 10.77 -7.00 -12.76
CA ASN A 55 10.70 -7.98 -13.85
C ASN A 55 10.68 -7.33 -15.25
N ASN A 56 11.24 -6.13 -15.37
CA ASN A 56 11.25 -5.35 -16.60
C ASN A 56 12.28 -5.87 -17.60
N VAL A 57 12.05 -7.11 -18.07
CA VAL A 57 12.92 -7.84 -18.99
C VAL A 57 12.80 -7.31 -20.42
N ASP A 58 11.69 -6.64 -20.78
CA ASP A 58 11.36 -6.33 -22.17
C ASP A 58 11.29 -4.83 -22.55
N GLU A 59 11.16 -3.86 -21.63
CA GLU A 59 10.75 -2.49 -22.03
C GLU A 59 11.73 -1.32 -21.84
N LYS A 60 12.91 -1.46 -21.20
CA LYS A 60 13.83 -0.31 -20.94
C LYS A 60 13.11 0.93 -20.34
N LYS A 61 11.95 0.73 -19.70
CA LYS A 61 11.18 1.80 -19.08
C LYS A 61 11.92 2.30 -17.85
N ASN A 62 12.09 3.62 -17.74
CA ASN A 62 12.70 4.24 -16.58
C ASN A 62 11.80 4.05 -15.35
N THR A 63 12.41 3.97 -14.16
CA THR A 63 11.71 3.76 -12.88
C THR A 63 10.58 4.78 -12.69
N ASP A 64 10.81 6.03 -13.10
CA ASP A 64 9.83 7.13 -13.09
C ASP A 64 8.49 6.80 -13.78
N SER A 65 8.52 5.96 -14.82
CA SER A 65 7.28 5.57 -15.53
C SER A 65 6.42 4.60 -14.74
N PHE A 66 7.03 3.73 -13.93
CA PHE A 66 6.32 2.82 -13.02
C PHE A 66 5.77 3.57 -11.81
N GLU A 67 6.51 4.55 -11.29
CA GLU A 67 6.03 5.44 -10.23
C GLU A 67 4.80 6.22 -10.67
N GLN A 68 4.81 6.76 -11.91
CA GLN A 68 3.68 7.48 -12.45
C GLN A 68 2.47 6.57 -12.70
N GLU A 69 2.69 5.36 -13.26
CA GLU A 69 1.61 4.38 -13.45
C GLU A 69 1.01 3.93 -12.11
N GLY A 70 1.86 3.64 -11.12
CA GLY A 70 1.43 3.30 -9.76
C GLY A 70 0.65 4.41 -9.08
N SER A 71 1.12 5.64 -9.20
CA SER A 71 0.42 6.82 -8.64
C SER A 71 -0.95 7.02 -9.28
N LEU A 72 -1.08 6.76 -10.59
CA LEU A 72 -2.37 6.78 -11.31
C LEU A 72 -3.28 5.60 -10.94
N MET A 73 -2.72 4.45 -10.55
CA MET A 73 -3.53 3.32 -10.07
C MET A 73 -4.19 3.59 -8.72
N GLY A 74 -3.50 4.33 -7.83
CA GLY A 74 -4.04 4.73 -6.53
C GLY A 74 -4.90 5.99 -6.57
N ASN A 75 -4.64 6.94 -7.47
CA ASN A 75 -5.39 8.20 -7.57
C ASN A 75 -6.52 8.15 -8.63
N PRO A 76 -7.76 8.59 -8.33
CA PRO A 76 -8.30 9.07 -7.05
C PRO A 76 -9.01 7.97 -6.25
N ARG A 77 -8.58 6.71 -6.37
CA ARG A 77 -9.26 5.56 -5.78
C ARG A 77 -9.10 5.46 -4.27
N LEU A 78 -8.05 6.06 -3.71
CA LEU A 78 -7.77 6.08 -2.29
C LEU A 78 -8.40 7.32 -1.63
N TYR A 79 -9.10 7.09 -0.52
CA TYR A 79 -9.78 8.07 0.32
C TYR A 79 -8.81 8.87 1.22
N LEU A 80 -7.65 8.28 1.56
CA LEU A 80 -6.63 8.89 2.43
C LEU A 80 -5.91 10.12 1.82
N GLY A 81 -6.01 10.34 0.51
CA GLY A 81 -5.44 11.52 -0.16
C GLY A 81 -4.64 11.15 -1.41
N THR A 82 -3.78 12.08 -1.85
CA THR A 82 -2.90 11.84 -2.99
C THR A 82 -1.97 10.68 -2.69
N TYR A 83 -1.99 9.69 -3.57
CA TYR A 83 -1.12 8.54 -3.53
C TYR A 83 0.18 8.82 -4.28
N GLU A 84 1.30 8.66 -3.60
CA GLU A 84 2.64 8.82 -4.16
C GLU A 84 3.42 7.53 -3.97
N ILE A 85 4.12 7.10 -5.02
CA ILE A 85 5.02 5.94 -5.01
C ILE A 85 6.41 6.41 -5.42
N HIS A 86 7.42 5.93 -4.70
CA HIS A 86 8.82 6.01 -5.08
C HIS A 86 9.44 4.62 -5.11
N LEU A 87 10.23 4.32 -6.14
CA LEU A 87 10.83 3.02 -6.39
C LEU A 87 12.33 3.19 -6.58
N LYS A 88 13.10 2.37 -5.90
CA LYS A 88 14.55 2.31 -6.07
C LYS A 88 14.97 0.86 -6.32
N VAL A 89 15.15 0.56 -7.61
CA VAL A 89 15.56 -0.77 -8.07
C VAL A 89 17.07 -0.79 -8.29
N GLY A 90 17.77 -1.55 -7.45
CA GLY A 90 19.20 -1.85 -7.59
C GLY A 90 19.44 -3.22 -8.24
N ALA A 91 20.72 -3.61 -8.35
CA ALA A 91 21.10 -4.90 -8.95
C ALA A 91 20.89 -6.13 -8.05
N LEU A 92 20.69 -5.91 -6.75
CA LEU A 92 20.63 -6.93 -5.69
C LEU A 92 19.53 -6.65 -4.65
N THR A 93 18.89 -5.49 -4.74
CA THR A 93 17.83 -5.07 -3.81
C THR A 93 16.83 -4.20 -4.57
N ALA A 94 15.55 -4.35 -4.24
CA ALA A 94 14.49 -3.48 -4.71
C ALA A 94 13.77 -2.88 -3.51
N GLU A 95 13.77 -1.55 -3.43
CA GLU A 95 13.13 -0.76 -2.39
C GLU A 95 11.93 -0.02 -3.00
N GLY A 96 10.84 0.08 -2.24
CA GLY A 96 9.65 0.82 -2.63
C GLY A 96 9.03 1.54 -1.43
N ASP A 97 8.66 2.80 -1.65
CA ASP A 97 7.98 3.65 -0.69
C ASP A 97 6.63 4.06 -1.27
N ALA A 98 5.58 3.97 -0.46
CA ALA A 98 4.26 4.46 -0.80
C ALA A 98 3.70 5.33 0.33
N SER A 99 2.96 6.38 -0.04
CA SER A 99 2.27 7.22 0.93
C SER A 99 0.90 7.68 0.44
N ALA A 100 -0.04 7.81 1.36
CA ALA A 100 -1.36 8.40 1.16
C ALA A 100 -1.80 9.09 2.44
N GLY A 101 -1.85 10.43 2.45
CA GLY A 101 -2.22 11.20 3.65
C GLY A 101 -1.32 10.89 4.84
N ASP A 102 -1.92 10.45 5.95
CA ASP A 102 -1.20 10.08 7.18
C ASP A 102 -0.57 8.67 7.13
N TRP A 103 -0.82 7.90 6.07
CA TRP A 103 -0.30 6.55 5.92
C TRP A 103 0.96 6.53 5.04
N SER A 104 1.96 5.75 5.46
CA SER A 104 3.15 5.45 4.67
C SER A 104 3.57 3.99 4.86
N LEU A 105 4.18 3.41 3.83
CA LEU A 105 4.73 2.07 3.82
C LEU A 105 6.07 2.05 3.10
N HIS A 106 7.06 1.43 3.74
CA HIS A 106 8.35 1.12 3.14
C HIS A 106 8.47 -0.39 2.97
N MET A 107 8.89 -0.84 1.79
CA MET A 107 9.12 -2.24 1.47
C MET A 107 10.52 -2.42 0.89
N GLU A 108 11.29 -3.33 1.48
CA GLU A 108 12.60 -3.76 0.98
C GLU A 108 12.51 -5.24 0.60
N ARG A 109 12.96 -5.58 -0.61
CA ARG A 109 13.07 -6.98 -1.07
C ARG A 109 14.51 -7.26 -1.49
N ALA A 110 15.10 -8.29 -0.88
CA ALA A 110 16.39 -8.84 -1.31
C ALA A 110 16.21 -9.56 -2.65
N ASP A 111 17.03 -9.19 -3.63
CA ASP A 111 16.92 -9.66 -5.01
C ASP A 111 17.77 -10.92 -5.21
N ILE A 112 17.22 -12.06 -4.81
CA ILE A 112 17.79 -13.38 -5.13
C ILE A 112 16.89 -14.00 -6.18
N HIS A 113 17.32 -13.97 -7.45
CA HIS A 113 16.75 -14.76 -8.54
C HIS A 113 17.65 -15.97 -8.83
N PRO A 114 17.37 -17.15 -8.26
CA PRO A 114 18.09 -18.37 -8.59
C PRO A 114 18.12 -18.62 -10.09
N GLU A 115 17.05 -18.30 -10.80
CA GLU A 115 16.94 -18.45 -12.25
C GLU A 115 17.95 -17.61 -13.04
N THR A 116 18.28 -16.39 -12.57
CA THR A 116 19.27 -15.52 -13.23
C THR A 116 20.68 -16.08 -13.05
N PHE A 117 20.99 -16.58 -11.85
CA PHE A 117 22.24 -17.29 -11.58
C PHE A 117 22.37 -18.58 -12.41
N LEU A 118 21.29 -19.35 -12.55
CA LEU A 118 21.27 -20.55 -13.39
C LEU A 118 21.45 -20.22 -14.88
N ARG A 119 20.78 -19.16 -15.38
CA ARG A 119 20.97 -18.67 -16.75
C ARG A 119 22.42 -18.22 -17.01
N GLN A 120 23.05 -17.55 -16.04
CA GLN A 120 24.46 -17.17 -16.15
C GLN A 120 25.38 -18.39 -16.18
N GLN A 121 25.14 -19.40 -15.33
CA GLN A 121 25.90 -20.66 -15.37
C GLN A 121 25.74 -21.39 -16.69
N ASP A 122 24.53 -21.50 -17.22
CA ASP A 122 24.27 -22.12 -18.52
C ASP A 122 24.94 -21.35 -19.65
N ALA A 123 24.89 -20.02 -19.64
CA ALA A 123 25.59 -19.18 -20.61
C ALA A 123 27.10 -19.37 -20.54
N LEU A 124 27.68 -19.37 -19.34
CA LEU A 124 29.11 -19.60 -19.12
C LEU A 124 29.54 -21.00 -19.58
N ARG A 125 28.72 -22.03 -19.30
CA ARG A 125 28.95 -23.39 -19.76
C ARG A 125 28.94 -23.48 -21.28
N LYS A 126 27.98 -22.83 -21.94
CA LYS A 126 27.86 -22.79 -23.41
C LYS A 126 29.03 -22.06 -24.08
N ILE A 127 29.59 -21.04 -23.42
CA ILE A 127 30.80 -20.35 -23.88
C ILE A 127 32.02 -21.26 -23.75
N LYS A 128 32.16 -21.95 -22.62
CA LYS A 128 33.25 -22.92 -22.39
C LYS A 128 33.24 -24.03 -23.42
N ASP A 129 32.09 -24.67 -23.65
CA ASP A 129 31.95 -25.76 -24.62
C ASP A 129 32.34 -25.32 -26.05
N ARG A 130 32.18 -24.03 -26.38
CA ARG A 130 32.56 -23.44 -27.68
C ARG A 130 34.04 -23.03 -27.77
N ILE A 131 34.79 -23.08 -26.67
CA ILE A 131 36.24 -22.81 -26.61
C ILE A 131 37.02 -24.13 -26.61
N ASP A 132 36.42 -25.20 -26.11
CA ASP A 132 37.00 -26.55 -26.06
C ASP A 132 36.78 -27.35 -27.39
N ASP A 133 35.98 -26.83 -28.33
CA ASP A 133 35.81 -27.28 -29.74
C ASP A 133 36.77 -26.55 -30.70
#